data_AF-A0A0G1R4Y8-F1
#
_entry.id   AF-A0A0G1R4Y8-F1
#
_cell.length_a   1.000
_cell.length_b   1.000
_cell.length_c   1.000
_cell.angle_alpha   90.00
_cell.angle_beta   90.00
_cell.angle_gamma   90.00
#
_symmetry.space_group_name_H-M   'P 1'
#
loop_
_entity.id
_entity.type
_entity.pdbx_description
1 polymer ?
#
loop_
_entity_poly.entity_id
_entity_poly.type
_entity_poly.pdbx_seq_one_letter_code
_entity_poly.pdbx_strand_id
1 'polypeptide(L)' 'MIKKIKRKYTVVSEKTGRSFGSYMTMAEAKKRLRQVEFFKHQAANRKKG' A
#
# COMPACT_ATOMS: atom_id res chain seq x y z
N MET A 1 3.67 3.84 0.31
CA MET A 1 3.61 5.18 -0.32
C MET A 1 2.62 5.20 -1.49
N ILE A 2 2.14 6.37 -1.90
CA ILE A 2 1.25 6.54 -3.07
C ILE A 2 2.04 7.30 -4.14
N LYS A 3 2.13 6.74 -5.35
CA LYS A 3 2.71 7.39 -6.55
C LYS A 3 1.60 7.74 -7.52
N LYS A 4 1.59 8.96 -8.04
CA LYS A 4 0.70 9.35 -9.14
C LYS A 4 1.38 8.99 -10.45
N ILE A 5 0.80 8.07 -11.22
CA ILE A 5 1.30 7.66 -12.53
C ILE A 5 0.25 8.03 -13.57
N LYS A 6 0.62 8.93 -14.49
CA LYS A 6 -0.27 9.53 -15.48
C LYS A 6 -1.50 10.19 -14.81
N ARG A 7 -2.60 9.45 -14.71
CA ARG A 7 -3.91 9.88 -14.19
C ARG A 7 -4.41 9.03 -13.02
N LYS A 8 -3.65 8.03 -12.57
CA LYS A 8 -4.02 7.09 -11.51
C LYS A 8 -3.05 7.20 -10.32
N TYR A 9 -3.55 6.89 -9.13
CA TYR A 9 -2.80 6.80 -7.88
C TYR A 9 -2.45 5.35 -7.59
N THR A 10 -1.18 5.00 -7.80
CA THR A 10 -0.66 3.66 -7.55
C THR A 10 -0.08 3.58 -6.13
N VAL A 11 -0.56 2.63 -5.33
CA VAL A 11 0.00 2.33 -4.03
C VAL A 11 1.22 1.43 -4.23
N VAL A 12 2.38 1.86 -3.76
CA VAL A 12 3.64 1.10 -3.83
C VAL A 12 4.24 0.93 -2.44
N SER A 13 4.87 -0.22 -2.23
CA SER A 13 5.67 -0.52 -1.05
C SER A 13 6.91 0.36 -1.03
N GLU A 14 7.18 1.04 0.06
CA GLU A 14 8.43 1.79 0.22
C GLU A 14 9.62 0.84 0.37
N LYS A 15 9.43 -0.30 1.04
CA LYS A 15 10.51 -1.24 1.36
C LYS A 15 10.91 -2.14 0.18
N THR A 16 9.96 -2.48 -0.69
CA THR A 16 10.16 -3.49 -1.75
C THR A 16 9.87 -2.96 -3.15
N GLY A 17 9.40 -1.71 -3.29
CA GLY A 17 9.01 -1.15 -4.58
C GLY A 17 7.79 -1.79 -5.24
N ARG A 18 7.18 -2.82 -4.61
CA ARG A 18 6.06 -3.59 -5.17
C ARG A 18 4.81 -2.73 -5.28
N SER A 19 4.12 -2.79 -6.42
CA SER A 19 2.81 -2.15 -6.60
C SER A 19 1.70 -3.00 -5.98
N PHE A 20 0.90 -2.38 -5.12
CA PHE A 20 -0.26 -2.98 -4.44
C PHE A 20 -1.59 -2.68 -5.14
N GLY A 21 -1.56 -1.87 -6.20
CA GLY A 21 -2.73 -1.53 -7.01
C GLY A 21 -2.71 -0.09 -7.50
N SER A 22 -3.47 0.18 -8.56
CA SER A 22 -3.64 1.52 -9.15
C SER A 22 -5.10 1.95 -9.03
N TYR A 23 -5.32 3.14 -8.47
CA TYR A 23 -6.65 3.66 -8.15
C TYR A 23 -6.92 4.97 -8.88
N MET A 24 -8.18 5.30 -9.16
CA MET A 24 -8.51 6.58 -9.81
C MET A 24 -8.48 7.74 -8.83
N THR A 25 -8.81 7.47 -7.56
CA THR A 25 -8.88 8.51 -6.52
C THR A 25 -7.79 8.35 -5.46
N MET A 26 -7.39 9.48 -4.86
CA MET A 26 -6.45 9.48 -3.75
C MET A 26 -7.05 8.83 -2.49
N ALA A 27 -8.37 8.91 -2.32
CA ALA A 27 -9.09 8.33 -1.19
C ALA A 27 -9.01 6.79 -1.19
N GLU A 28 -9.23 6.15 -2.34
CA GLU A 28 -9.07 4.70 -2.50
C GLU A 28 -7.62 4.26 -2.27
N ALA A 29 -6.66 4.99 -2.84
CA ALA A 29 -5.25 4.72 -2.64
C ALA A 29 -4.85 4.83 -1.14
N LYS A 30 -5.38 5.81 -0.40
CA LYS A 30 -5.20 5.93 1.06
C LYS A 30 -5.82 4.78 1.82
N LYS A 31 -7.05 4.36 1.48
CA LYS A 31 -7.69 3.18 2.09
C LYS A 31 -6.83 1.93 1.90
N ARG A 32 -6.30 1.72 0.69
CA ARG A 32 -5.45 0.57 0.42
C ARG A 32 -4.11 0.65 1.14
N LEU A 33 -3.50 1.83 1.20
CA LEU A 33 -2.25 2.04 1.93
C LEU A 33 -2.41 1.63 3.40
N ARG A 34 -3.49 2.08 4.07
CA ARG A 34 -3.80 1.69 5.45
C ARG A 34 -3.93 0.18 5.63
N GLN A 35 -4.60 -0.50 4.70
CA GLN A 35 -4.70 -1.96 4.75
C GLN A 35 -3.32 -2.63 4.61
N VAL A 36 -2.51 -2.19 3.66
CA VAL A 36 -1.15 -2.72 3.45
C VAL A 36 -0.29 -2.53 4.70
N GLU A 37 -0.34 -1.36 5.33
CA GLU A 37 0.37 -1.09 6.58
C GLU A 37 -0.15 -1.99 7.71
N PHE A 38 -1.46 -2.12 7.86
CA PHE A 38 -2.07 -3.00 8.85
C PHE A 38 -1.65 -4.46 8.69
N PHE A 39 -1.68 -5.01 7.46
CA PHE A 39 -1.20 -6.36 7.18
C PHE A 39 0.31 -6.50 7.41
N LYS A 40 1.11 -5.47 7.12
CA LYS A 40 2.55 -5.47 7.40
C LYS A 40 2.84 -5.56 8.89
N HIS A 41 2.10 -4.81 9.71
CA HIS A 41 2.22 -4.86 11.17
C HIS A 41 1.75 -6.20 11.74
N GLN A 42 0.66 -6.78 11.24
CA GLN A 42 0.22 -8.12 11.66
C GLN A 42 1.17 -9.23 11.24
N ALA A 43 1.70 -9.19 10.00
CA ALA A 43 2.65 -10.18 9.51
C ALA A 43 3.98 -10.15 10.29
N ALA A 44 4.42 -8.97 10.75
CA ALA A 44 5.57 -8.85 11.63
C ALA A 44 5.35 -9.55 12.99
N ASN A 45 4.13 -9.47 13.54
CA ASN A 45 3.80 -10.10 14.82
C ASN A 45 3.66 -11.63 14.72
N ARG A 46 3.26 -12.16 13.55
CA ARG A 46 3.08 -13.62 13.36
C ARG A 46 4.39 -14.41 13.22
N LYS A 47 5.54 -13.75 13.05
CA LYS A 47 6.87 -14.39 12.99
C LYS A 47 7.54 -14.62 14.36
N LYS A 48 6.87 -14.26 15.46
CA LYS A 48 7.37 -14.41 16.84
C LYS A 48 6.63 -15.48 17.66
N GLY A 49 5.81 -16.31 17.01
CA GLY A 49 5.12 -17.44 17.63
C GLY A 49 5.73 -18.76 17.18
#